data_AF-A0A2N3NIH6-F1
#
_entry.id   AF-A0A2N3NIH6-F1
#
_cell.length_a   1.000
_cell.length_b   1.000
_cell.length_c   1.000
_cell.angle_alpha   90.00
_cell.angle_beta   90.00
_cell.angle_gamma   90.00
#
_symmetry.space_group_name_H-M   'P 1'
#
loop_
_entity.id
_entity.type
_entity.pdbx_description
1 polymer ?
#
loop_
_entity_poly.entity_id
_entity_poly.type
_entity_poly.pdbx_seq_one_letter_code
_entity_poly.pdbx_strand_id
1 'polypeptide(L)'
;MNSFRSLSWRLHQSQQALACFARQNARQQSRQWAQTSFRRNASSSTGKSASEKTTADQNFETMREHYRKKNRTTAYYTMSVILGTVALSYGSVPLYKMICQTTGWGGQPVRAHSGPGDSEDLASRLKPVTDVPRIRVTFNSSVSDVLPWKFTPQQKEVRVLPGETALAFYTATNTSDQDIIGVATYSVSPAQVAPYFSKIQCFCFEEQRLNAGETVDMPVFFYLDPDLLNDFNMRNVKTVTLNYTFFKARYDNNGKFVAPASGSPAAKMKNASYTSRRKSRKAHFDAPSSIRRTIMSAPLSKELREKHNVRSIPIRKDDEVTIVRGSFKGREGKVTSVYRLKYVIHVDRVTRDKASGQSVPVGIHPSNVVVTKLKLDKDREAILERIKRGRETRVKDE
;
A
#
# COMPACT_ATOMS: atom_id res chain seq x y z
N MET A 1 -10.27 -39.01 -34.16
CA MET A 1 -10.96 -40.11 -33.45
C MET A 1 -10.22 -40.27 -32.12
N ASN A 2 -10.59 -39.50 -31.10
CA ASN A 2 -11.76 -39.62 -30.22
C ASN A 2 -11.42 -40.38 -28.95
N SER A 3 -11.85 -39.78 -27.84
CA SER A 3 -12.18 -40.42 -26.57
C SER A 3 -11.09 -40.53 -25.51
N PHE A 4 -10.72 -39.38 -24.91
CA PHE A 4 -10.64 -39.27 -23.44
C PHE A 4 -11.23 -37.91 -23.02
N ARG A 5 -12.55 -37.79 -23.24
CA ARG A 5 -13.44 -36.76 -22.68
C ARG A 5 -14.55 -37.51 -21.98
N SER A 6 -14.51 -37.57 -20.65
CA SER A 6 -15.66 -37.68 -19.72
C SER A 6 -15.21 -38.43 -18.47
N LEU A 7 -15.00 -37.74 -17.35
CA LEU A 7 -15.19 -38.22 -15.96
C LEU A 7 -14.49 -37.28 -14.97
N SER A 8 -15.01 -36.06 -14.81
CA SER A 8 -14.96 -35.32 -13.54
C SER A 8 -15.87 -34.08 -13.61
N TRP A 9 -17.12 -34.26 -14.05
CA TRP A 9 -18.21 -33.32 -13.82
C TRP A 9 -19.03 -33.84 -12.64
N ARG A 10 -18.60 -33.49 -11.42
CA ARG A 10 -19.40 -33.48 -10.17
C ARG A 10 -18.49 -33.03 -9.03
N LEU A 11 -18.34 -31.72 -8.87
CA LEU A 11 -17.97 -31.02 -7.62
C LEU A 11 -17.97 -29.52 -7.92
N HIS A 12 -19.14 -29.04 -8.36
CA HIS A 12 -19.45 -27.63 -8.53
C HIS A 12 -20.81 -27.37 -7.87
N GLN A 13 -20.92 -27.66 -6.58
CA GLN A 13 -22.00 -27.21 -5.70
C GLN A 13 -21.74 -27.75 -4.30
N SER A 14 -21.21 -26.90 -3.41
CA SER A 14 -21.28 -27.01 -1.94
C SER A 14 -20.05 -26.31 -1.34
N GLN A 15 -20.14 -24.99 -1.19
CA GLN A 15 -19.47 -24.22 -0.13
C GLN A 15 -20.03 -22.78 -0.14
N GLN A 16 -21.34 -22.69 0.07
CA GLN A 16 -22.03 -21.56 0.71
C GLN A 16 -23.02 -22.20 1.68
N ALA A 17 -22.53 -22.62 2.85
CA ALA A 17 -23.37 -23.20 3.90
C ALA A 17 -22.66 -23.14 5.25
N LEU A 18 -22.30 -21.93 5.71
CA LEU A 18 -21.94 -21.64 7.11
C LEU A 18 -22.43 -20.23 7.46
N ALA A 19 -23.74 -20.02 7.28
CA ALA A 19 -24.49 -18.88 7.80
C ALA A 19 -25.96 -19.28 8.05
N CYS A 20 -26.18 -20.45 8.67
CA CYS A 20 -27.50 -20.96 9.04
C CYS A 20 -27.44 -21.64 10.41
N PHE A 21 -27.20 -20.88 11.48
CA PHE A 21 -27.45 -21.33 12.86
C PHE A 21 -27.67 -20.14 13.81
N ALA A 22 -28.64 -19.27 13.50
CA ALA A 22 -29.24 -18.31 14.46
C ALA A 22 -30.39 -17.51 13.81
N ARG A 23 -31.39 -18.19 13.26
CA ARG A 23 -32.67 -17.56 12.86
C ARG A 23 -33.80 -18.56 13.01
N GLN A 24 -34.11 -18.86 14.27
CA GLN A 24 -35.37 -19.49 14.66
C GLN A 24 -36.05 -18.56 15.67
N ASN A 25 -37.37 -18.44 15.53
CA ASN A 25 -38.33 -17.68 16.34
C ASN A 25 -38.59 -16.23 15.93
N ALA A 26 -39.29 -16.07 14.81
CA ALA A 26 -40.33 -15.05 14.69
C ALA A 26 -41.45 -15.61 13.79
N ARG A 27 -42.39 -16.33 14.42
CA ARG A 27 -43.63 -16.77 13.77
C ARG A 27 -44.56 -15.58 13.53
N GLN A 28 -45.23 -15.66 12.40
CA GLN A 28 -46.27 -14.79 11.87
C GLN A 28 -47.43 -14.64 12.86
N GLN A 29 -47.96 -13.43 13.03
CA GLN A 29 -49.40 -13.24 13.22
C GLN A 29 -49.92 -12.06 12.41
N SER A 30 -51.03 -12.37 11.77
CA SER A 30 -51.78 -11.66 10.75
C SER A 30 -52.47 -10.39 11.24
N ARG A 31 -52.48 -9.38 10.37
CA ARG A 31 -53.39 -8.23 10.44
C ARG A 31 -54.83 -8.71 10.24
N GLN A 32 -55.68 -8.54 11.24
CA GLN A 32 -57.13 -8.58 11.08
C GLN A 32 -57.67 -7.15 11.22
N TRP A 33 -58.38 -6.72 10.18
CA TRP A 33 -59.28 -5.59 10.22
C TRP A 33 -60.60 -6.03 10.86
N ALA A 34 -61.07 -5.28 11.84
CA ALA A 34 -62.46 -5.31 12.28
C ALA A 34 -62.97 -3.86 12.34
N GLN A 35 -64.01 -3.60 11.54
CA GLN A 35 -64.83 -2.41 11.59
C GLN A 35 -65.84 -2.54 12.73
N THR A 36 -66.08 -1.49 13.51
CA THR A 36 -67.35 -1.28 14.21
C THR A 36 -67.69 0.22 14.33
N SER A 37 -68.68 0.59 13.51
CA SER A 37 -69.81 1.50 13.74
C SER A 37 -69.81 2.53 14.88
N PHE A 38 -69.98 3.79 14.47
CA PHE A 38 -70.79 4.89 15.04
C PHE A 38 -71.44 4.75 16.43
N ARG A 39 -71.27 5.80 17.24
CA ARG A 39 -72.38 6.59 17.82
C ARG A 39 -71.92 8.01 18.19
N ARG A 40 -72.69 9.02 17.76
CA ARG A 40 -72.60 10.41 18.23
C ARG A 40 -73.41 10.53 19.53
N ASN A 41 -72.93 11.34 20.46
CA ASN A 41 -73.82 12.19 21.25
C ASN A 41 -73.06 13.47 21.63
N ALA A 42 -73.70 14.60 21.33
CA ALA A 42 -73.28 15.92 21.75
C ALA A 42 -74.00 16.29 23.05
N SER A 43 -73.30 16.96 23.97
CA SER A 43 -73.93 17.97 24.82
C SER A 43 -72.87 18.83 25.51
N SER A 44 -73.13 20.12 25.45
CA SER A 44 -72.44 21.28 26.00
C SER A 44 -72.28 21.28 27.53
N SER A 45 -71.18 21.86 28.02
CA SER A 45 -71.22 22.81 29.15
C SER A 45 -69.94 23.64 29.25
N THR A 46 -70.14 24.93 29.44
CA THR A 46 -69.22 26.04 29.66
C THR A 46 -68.45 25.99 30.99
N GLY A 47 -67.18 26.42 30.94
CA GLY A 47 -66.53 27.26 31.97
C GLY A 47 -65.75 26.56 33.10
N LYS A 48 -64.42 26.75 33.15
CA LYS A 48 -63.72 27.44 34.25
C LYS A 48 -62.20 27.49 34.02
N SER A 49 -61.65 28.58 34.53
CA SER A 49 -60.32 29.14 34.34
C SER A 49 -59.18 28.43 35.09
N ALA A 50 -57.96 28.71 34.63
CA ALA A 50 -56.80 29.02 35.46
C ALA A 50 -56.31 27.94 36.44
N SER A 51 -55.76 26.83 35.94
CA SER A 51 -54.84 25.98 36.72
C SER A 51 -53.88 25.13 35.87
N GLU A 52 -53.52 25.58 34.66
CA GLU A 52 -52.75 24.72 33.72
C GLU A 52 -51.38 25.28 33.32
N LYS A 53 -51.02 26.49 33.76
CA LYS A 53 -49.70 27.08 33.46
C LYS A 53 -48.58 26.61 34.41
N THR A 54 -48.89 26.26 35.66
CA THR A 54 -47.84 25.88 36.64
C THR A 54 -47.38 24.43 36.50
N THR A 55 -48.26 23.50 36.09
CA THR A 55 -47.95 22.07 35.93
C THR A 55 -47.15 21.75 34.66
N ALA A 56 -47.30 22.55 33.60
CA ALA A 56 -46.53 22.39 32.36
C ALA A 56 -45.04 22.73 32.53
N ASP A 57 -44.71 23.78 33.28
CA ASP A 57 -43.32 24.18 33.56
C ASP A 57 -42.61 23.18 34.50
N GLN A 58 -43.30 22.63 35.50
CA GLN A 58 -42.74 21.60 36.39
C GLN A 58 -42.43 20.27 35.65
N ASN A 59 -43.23 19.92 34.64
CA ASN A 59 -42.97 18.75 33.79
C ASN A 59 -41.81 18.96 32.81
N PHE A 60 -41.55 20.19 32.37
CA PHE A 60 -40.44 20.49 31.46
C PHE A 60 -39.08 20.50 32.18
N GLU A 61 -39.02 21.02 33.40
CA GLU A 61 -37.80 21.03 34.22
C GLU A 61 -37.37 19.61 34.63
N THR A 62 -38.30 18.78 35.07
CA THR A 62 -38.03 17.38 35.43
C THR A 62 -37.58 16.55 34.23
N MET A 63 -38.13 16.78 33.03
CA MET A 63 -37.62 16.20 31.79
C MET A 63 -36.19 16.66 31.47
N ARG A 64 -35.90 17.95 31.63
CA ARG A 64 -34.56 18.52 31.36
C ARG A 64 -33.49 17.94 32.29
N GLU A 65 -33.82 17.68 33.55
CA GLU A 65 -32.93 17.01 34.50
C GLU A 65 -32.65 15.55 34.10
N HIS A 66 -33.67 14.82 33.63
CA HIS A 66 -33.51 13.46 33.13
C HIS A 66 -32.59 13.40 31.89
N TYR A 67 -32.75 14.33 30.94
CA TYR A 67 -31.85 14.44 29.78
C TYR A 67 -30.44 14.89 30.18
N ARG A 68 -30.28 15.78 31.16
CA ARG A 68 -28.96 16.21 31.66
C ARG A 68 -28.18 15.05 32.29
N LYS A 69 -28.85 14.20 33.08
CA LYS A 69 -28.25 12.98 33.65
C LYS A 69 -27.83 12.00 32.54
N LYS A 70 -28.71 11.73 31.56
CA LYS A 70 -28.40 10.86 30.40
C LYS A 70 -27.27 11.41 29.52
N ASN A 71 -27.24 12.72 29.26
CA ASN A 71 -26.19 13.34 28.46
C ASN A 71 -24.84 13.29 29.19
N ARG A 72 -24.82 13.46 30.52
CA ARG A 72 -23.60 13.33 31.32
C ARG A 72 -23.07 11.90 31.34
N THR A 73 -23.94 10.89 31.50
CA THR A 73 -23.51 9.49 31.41
C THR A 73 -23.01 9.15 30.01
N THR A 74 -23.71 9.59 28.97
CA THR A 74 -23.29 9.37 27.57
C THR A 74 -21.96 10.04 27.25
N ALA A 75 -21.72 11.25 27.79
CA ALA A 75 -20.44 11.94 27.66
C ALA A 75 -19.29 11.17 28.32
N TYR A 76 -19.49 10.59 29.51
CA TYR A 76 -18.45 9.78 30.15
C TYR A 76 -18.16 8.47 29.39
N TYR A 77 -19.18 7.79 28.87
CA TYR A 77 -18.97 6.58 28.06
C TYR A 77 -18.28 6.88 26.73
N THR A 78 -18.62 7.99 26.07
CA THR A 78 -17.95 8.38 24.82
C THR A 78 -16.51 8.79 25.07
N MET A 79 -16.22 9.50 26.16
CA MET A 79 -14.86 9.88 26.54
C MET A 79 -13.98 8.68 26.92
N SER A 80 -14.53 7.69 27.62
CA SER A 80 -13.77 6.46 27.95
C SER A 80 -13.43 5.62 26.72
N VAL A 81 -14.33 5.53 25.73
CA VAL A 81 -14.07 4.85 24.46
C VAL A 81 -12.96 5.55 23.68
N ILE A 82 -12.98 6.89 23.60
CA ILE A 82 -11.93 7.66 22.91
C ILE A 82 -10.57 7.41 23.58
N LEU A 83 -10.49 7.53 24.91
CA LEU A 83 -9.25 7.31 25.66
C LEU A 83 -8.74 5.87 25.51
N GLY A 84 -9.63 4.88 25.56
CA GLY A 84 -9.29 3.47 25.36
C GLY A 84 -8.73 3.19 23.96
N THR A 85 -9.33 3.79 22.92
CA THR A 85 -8.87 3.61 21.54
C THR A 85 -7.50 4.24 21.31
N VAL A 86 -7.26 5.42 21.89
CA VAL A 86 -5.95 6.11 21.83
C VAL A 86 -4.89 5.29 22.58
N ALA A 87 -5.18 4.81 23.79
CA ALA A 87 -4.26 3.99 24.56
C ALA A 87 -3.87 2.69 23.83
N LEU A 88 -4.82 2.00 23.21
CA LEU A 88 -4.57 0.80 22.40
C LEU A 88 -3.73 1.10 21.16
N SER A 89 -4.01 2.21 20.47
CA SER A 89 -3.24 2.60 19.28
C SER A 89 -1.78 2.87 19.63
N TYR A 90 -1.52 3.57 20.74
CA TYR A 90 -0.16 3.90 21.19
C TYR A 90 0.58 2.68 21.76
N GLY A 91 -0.12 1.80 22.50
CA GLY A 91 0.43 0.57 23.06
C GLY A 91 0.71 -0.55 22.05
N SER A 92 0.09 -0.49 20.86
CA SER A 92 0.27 -1.53 19.84
C SER A 92 1.69 -1.60 19.27
N VAL A 93 2.37 -0.46 19.12
CA VAL A 93 3.73 -0.38 18.55
C VAL A 93 4.78 -1.06 19.42
N PRO A 94 4.91 -0.77 20.74
CA PRO A 94 5.87 -1.47 21.59
C PRO A 94 5.53 -2.96 21.73
N LEU A 95 4.24 -3.32 21.79
CA LEU A 95 3.82 -4.73 21.83
C LEU A 95 4.25 -5.48 20.56
N TYR A 96 4.06 -4.88 19.39
CA TYR A 96 4.52 -5.46 18.12
C TYR A 96 6.05 -5.62 18.10
N LYS A 97 6.81 -4.64 18.57
CA LYS A 97 8.28 -4.73 18.67
C LYS A 97 8.72 -5.87 19.60
N MET A 98 8.06 -6.02 20.76
CA MET A 98 8.36 -7.09 21.70
C MET A 98 8.11 -8.47 21.06
N ILE A 99 6.96 -8.64 20.39
CA ILE A 99 6.62 -9.89 19.71
C ILE A 99 7.58 -10.18 18.56
N CYS A 100 7.91 -9.18 17.73
CA CYS A 100 8.83 -9.36 16.61
C CYS A 100 10.25 -9.72 17.06
N GLN A 101 10.70 -9.18 18.20
CA GLN A 101 12.02 -9.49 18.75
C GLN A 101 12.08 -10.88 19.39
N THR A 102 11.00 -11.37 20.01
CA THR A 102 10.98 -12.69 20.65
C THR A 102 10.69 -13.83 19.68
N THR A 103 9.85 -13.58 18.66
CA THR A 103 9.40 -14.62 17.72
C THR A 103 10.17 -14.67 16.40
N GLY A 104 10.94 -13.63 16.05
CA GLY A 104 11.71 -13.59 14.80
C GLY A 104 10.87 -13.59 13.52
N TRP A 105 9.58 -13.25 13.62
CA TRP A 105 8.65 -13.25 12.49
C TRP A 105 9.09 -12.22 11.42
N GLY A 106 9.34 -12.67 10.18
CA GLY A 106 9.86 -11.85 9.09
C GLY A 106 11.38 -11.95 8.83
N GLY A 107 12.07 -12.89 9.46
CA GLY A 107 13.48 -13.20 9.16
C GLY A 107 14.50 -12.18 9.72
N GLN A 108 14.07 -11.34 10.66
CA GLN A 108 14.97 -10.54 11.48
C GLN A 108 15.56 -11.46 12.57
N PRO A 109 16.89 -11.52 12.73
CA PRO A 109 17.50 -12.35 13.75
C PRO A 109 17.15 -11.83 15.15
N VAL A 110 16.72 -12.76 16.02
CA VAL A 110 16.51 -12.51 17.44
C VAL A 110 17.87 -12.07 18.02
N ARG A 111 17.90 -11.04 18.87
CA ARG A 111 19.11 -10.75 19.65
C ARG A 111 19.36 -11.97 20.52
N ALA A 112 20.36 -12.76 20.17
CA ALA A 112 20.74 -13.94 20.90
C ALA A 112 20.92 -13.59 22.39
N HIS A 113 20.08 -14.21 23.22
CA HIS A 113 20.35 -14.62 24.60
C HIS A 113 21.36 -13.78 25.39
N SER A 114 21.08 -12.49 25.58
CA SER A 114 21.62 -11.70 26.69
C SER A 114 20.52 -11.50 27.72
N GLY A 115 20.04 -12.61 28.27
CA GLY A 115 19.27 -12.59 29.50
C GLY A 115 20.23 -12.31 30.67
N PRO A 116 19.80 -11.57 31.72
CA PRO A 116 20.63 -11.34 32.89
C PRO A 116 20.77 -12.65 33.68
N GLY A 117 21.76 -13.48 33.33
CA GLY A 117 22.01 -14.76 34.00
C GLY A 117 23.06 -15.68 33.35
N ASP A 118 23.27 -15.63 32.04
CA ASP A 118 23.98 -16.72 31.34
C ASP A 118 25.32 -16.27 30.74
N SER A 119 26.20 -15.68 31.57
CA SER A 119 27.51 -15.18 31.12
C SER A 119 28.59 -16.27 30.96
N GLU A 120 28.29 -17.55 31.23
CA GLU A 120 29.29 -18.64 31.20
C GLU A 120 29.24 -19.54 29.94
N ASP A 121 28.23 -19.45 29.08
CA ASP A 121 27.91 -20.53 28.12
C ASP A 121 28.18 -20.28 26.62
N LEU A 122 28.82 -19.18 26.24
CA LEU A 122 29.18 -19.00 24.81
C LEU A 122 30.30 -19.96 24.39
N ALA A 123 31.28 -20.19 25.28
CA ALA A 123 32.41 -21.08 25.02
C ALA A 123 32.03 -22.57 24.98
N SER A 124 31.01 -22.98 25.74
CA SER A 124 30.49 -24.36 25.73
C SER A 124 29.76 -24.70 24.42
N ARG A 125 29.12 -23.71 23.79
CA ARG A 125 28.37 -23.84 22.52
C ARG A 125 29.22 -23.83 21.25
N LEU A 126 30.45 -23.31 21.32
CA LEU A 126 31.41 -23.28 20.20
C LEU A 126 32.18 -24.61 20.02
N LYS A 127 31.68 -25.71 20.61
CA LYS A 127 32.25 -27.04 20.43
C LYS A 127 31.63 -27.70 19.19
N PRO A 128 32.44 -28.10 18.19
CA PRO A 128 31.91 -28.72 16.99
C PRO A 128 31.32 -30.10 17.31
N VAL A 129 30.09 -30.33 16.90
CA VAL A 129 29.43 -31.64 16.99
C VAL A 129 29.82 -32.45 15.76
N THR A 130 30.62 -33.50 15.94
CA THR A 130 31.19 -34.30 14.83
C THR A 130 30.26 -35.39 14.30
N ASP A 131 29.20 -35.72 15.02
CA ASP A 131 28.33 -36.88 14.71
C ASP A 131 27.28 -36.60 13.64
N VAL A 132 27.27 -35.38 13.09
CA VAL A 132 26.23 -34.88 12.17
C VAL A 132 26.81 -34.44 10.83
N PRO A 133 26.02 -34.49 9.74
CA PRO A 133 26.49 -34.05 8.45
C PRO A 133 26.77 -32.54 8.43
N ARG A 134 27.84 -32.15 7.72
CA ARG A 134 28.18 -30.74 7.50
C ARG A 134 27.06 -30.01 6.76
N ILE A 135 26.69 -28.83 7.26
CA ILE A 135 25.70 -27.94 6.66
C ILE A 135 26.39 -27.06 5.62
N ARG A 136 25.79 -26.93 4.44
CA ARG A 136 26.29 -26.07 3.37
C ARG A 136 25.83 -24.64 3.61
N VAL A 137 26.76 -23.72 3.81
CA VAL A 137 26.48 -22.28 3.87
C VAL A 137 26.86 -21.66 2.53
N THR A 138 25.85 -21.15 1.82
CA THR A 138 25.98 -20.48 0.53
C THR A 138 25.99 -18.97 0.74
N PHE A 139 26.92 -18.28 0.09
CA PHE A 139 27.09 -16.83 0.20
C PHE A 139 26.54 -16.15 -1.04
N ASN A 140 25.55 -15.28 -0.85
CA ASN A 140 24.97 -14.46 -1.89
C ASN A 140 25.27 -12.98 -1.63
N SER A 141 25.58 -12.24 -2.69
CA SER A 141 25.92 -10.82 -2.67
C SER A 141 25.07 -10.07 -3.66
N SER A 142 24.49 -8.95 -3.22
CA SER A 142 23.72 -8.05 -4.06
C SER A 142 24.06 -6.59 -3.70
N VAL A 143 23.93 -5.70 -4.66
CA VAL A 143 24.18 -4.26 -4.50
C VAL A 143 22.99 -3.52 -5.10
N SER A 144 22.57 -2.41 -4.48
CA SER A 144 21.53 -1.56 -5.04
C SER A 144 22.02 -0.84 -6.32
N ASP A 145 21.14 -0.64 -7.31
CA ASP A 145 21.46 0.05 -8.57
C ASP A 145 22.03 1.49 -8.41
N VAL A 146 21.84 2.09 -7.23
CA VAL A 146 22.29 3.45 -6.91
C VAL A 146 23.75 3.47 -6.40
N LEU A 147 24.27 2.32 -5.99
CA LEU A 147 25.60 2.16 -5.42
C LEU A 147 26.51 1.51 -6.48
N PRO A 148 27.43 2.25 -7.12
CA PRO A 148 28.31 1.75 -8.17
C PRO A 148 29.47 0.92 -7.58
N TRP A 149 29.12 -0.12 -6.82
CA TRP A 149 30.08 -1.03 -6.21
C TRP A 149 29.94 -2.42 -6.84
N LYS A 150 31.09 -3.09 -6.97
CA LYS A 150 31.14 -4.52 -7.27
C LYS A 150 31.36 -5.25 -5.95
N PHE A 151 30.36 -6.00 -5.51
CA PHE A 151 30.42 -6.78 -4.27
C PHE A 151 30.21 -8.25 -4.58
N THR A 152 31.22 -9.07 -4.28
CA THR A 152 31.22 -10.49 -4.59
C THR A 152 31.83 -11.31 -3.46
N PRO A 153 31.26 -12.47 -3.10
CA PRO A 153 31.91 -13.39 -2.17
C PRO A 153 33.15 -13.99 -2.84
N GLN A 154 34.24 -14.12 -2.08
CA GLN A 154 35.44 -14.86 -2.53
C GLN A 154 35.13 -16.36 -2.62
N GLN A 155 34.34 -16.87 -1.68
CA GLN A 155 33.91 -18.27 -1.62
C GLN A 155 32.39 -18.34 -1.74
N LYS A 156 31.87 -19.08 -2.73
CA LYS A 156 30.41 -19.21 -2.92
C LYS A 156 29.76 -20.13 -1.90
N GLU A 157 30.50 -21.09 -1.37
CA GLU A 157 30.01 -22.04 -0.37
C GLU A 157 31.10 -22.49 0.60
N VAL A 158 30.72 -22.73 1.85
CA VAL A 158 31.55 -23.34 2.90
C VAL A 158 30.71 -24.41 3.61
N ARG A 159 31.33 -25.53 4.00
CA ARG A 159 30.64 -26.62 4.71
C ARG A 159 31.13 -26.70 6.15
N VAL A 160 30.24 -26.38 7.09
CA VAL A 160 30.57 -26.28 8.52
C VAL A 160 29.76 -27.29 9.33
N LEU A 161 30.33 -27.77 10.43
CA LEU A 161 29.60 -28.51 11.45
C LEU A 161 28.83 -27.53 12.36
N PRO A 162 27.68 -27.92 12.93
CA PRO A 162 27.08 -27.17 14.03
C PRO A 162 28.07 -27.03 15.19
N GLY A 163 28.22 -25.83 15.73
CA GLY A 163 29.22 -25.45 16.73
C GLY A 163 30.61 -25.12 16.16
N GLU A 164 30.89 -25.42 14.87
CA GLU A 164 32.13 -25.02 14.21
C GLU A 164 32.06 -23.53 13.81
N THR A 165 33.09 -22.77 14.15
CA THR A 165 33.24 -21.39 13.69
C THR A 165 33.85 -21.36 12.30
N ALA A 166 33.35 -20.48 11.43
CA ALA A 166 33.86 -20.31 10.09
C ALA A 166 34.02 -18.85 9.72
N LEU A 167 35.01 -18.59 8.87
CA LEU A 167 35.33 -17.28 8.33
C LEU A 167 35.12 -17.31 6.81
N ALA A 168 34.36 -16.36 6.30
CA ALA A 168 34.17 -16.13 4.88
C ALA A 168 34.57 -14.70 4.51
N PHE A 169 35.14 -14.52 3.32
CA PHE A 169 35.54 -13.20 2.83
C PHE A 169 34.64 -12.72 1.70
N TYR A 170 34.32 -11.44 1.72
CA TYR A 170 33.71 -10.75 0.59
C TYR A 170 34.62 -9.64 0.11
N THR A 171 34.66 -9.43 -1.19
CA THR A 171 35.41 -8.31 -1.78
C THR A 171 34.44 -7.26 -2.27
N ALA A 172 34.68 -6.01 -1.88
CA ALA A 172 33.97 -4.84 -2.36
C ALA A 172 34.95 -3.92 -3.09
N THR A 173 34.61 -3.56 -4.33
CA THR A 173 35.34 -2.59 -5.14
C THR A 173 34.43 -1.40 -5.45
N ASN A 174 34.89 -0.19 -5.14
CA ASN A 174 34.22 1.02 -5.58
C ASN A 174 34.62 1.33 -7.03
N THR A 175 33.65 1.26 -7.95
CA THR A 175 33.88 1.51 -9.38
C THR A 175 33.64 2.97 -9.79
N SER A 176 33.40 3.86 -8.83
CA SER A 176 33.17 5.28 -9.10
C SER A 176 34.38 6.15 -8.77
N ASP A 177 34.37 7.37 -9.29
CA ASP A 177 35.41 8.39 -9.09
C ASP A 177 35.24 9.18 -7.78
N GLN A 178 34.27 8.81 -6.94
CA GLN A 178 33.97 9.48 -5.68
C GLN A 178 34.02 8.48 -4.52
N ASP A 179 34.33 8.98 -3.34
CA ASP A 179 34.18 8.22 -2.11
C ASP A 179 32.70 8.03 -1.79
N ILE A 180 32.32 6.80 -1.45
CA ILE A 180 30.94 6.46 -1.16
C ILE A 180 30.90 5.73 0.18
N ILE A 181 29.85 6.02 0.94
CA ILE A 181 29.54 5.33 2.18
C ILE A 181 28.39 4.34 1.91
N GLY A 182 28.63 3.08 2.22
CA GLY A 182 27.68 1.99 2.07
C GLY A 182 27.29 1.40 3.42
N VAL A 183 26.04 1.00 3.55
CA VAL A 183 25.53 0.20 4.68
C VAL A 183 24.99 -1.11 4.13
N ALA A 184 25.31 -2.21 4.79
CA ALA A 184 24.88 -3.54 4.36
C ALA A 184 23.81 -4.13 5.28
N THR A 185 22.78 -4.72 4.69
CA THR A 185 21.82 -5.54 5.44
C THR A 185 22.01 -7.00 5.05
N TYR A 186 21.75 -7.91 5.99
CA TYR A 186 21.79 -9.34 5.72
C TYR A 186 20.44 -10.00 5.99
N SER A 187 20.22 -11.12 5.32
CA SER A 187 19.14 -12.04 5.64
C SER A 187 19.62 -13.49 5.47
N VAL A 188 19.06 -14.37 6.30
CA VAL A 188 19.36 -15.81 6.30
C VAL A 188 18.15 -16.55 5.74
N SER A 189 18.40 -17.48 4.81
CA SER A 189 17.36 -18.31 4.19
C SER A 189 17.76 -19.78 4.26
N PRO A 190 16.87 -20.73 4.63
CA PRO A 190 15.47 -20.54 5.02
C PRO A 190 15.30 -19.78 6.35
N ALA A 191 14.13 -19.13 6.54
CA ALA A 191 13.88 -18.26 7.70
C ALA A 191 13.95 -18.99 9.06
N GLN A 192 13.62 -20.28 9.09
CA GLN A 192 13.70 -21.12 10.29
C GLN A 192 15.13 -21.31 10.84
N VAL A 193 16.15 -21.04 10.03
CA VAL A 193 17.57 -21.11 10.46
C VAL A 193 18.02 -19.84 11.14
N ALA A 194 17.34 -18.72 10.90
CA ALA A 194 17.73 -17.40 11.41
C ALA A 194 18.03 -17.35 12.92
N PRO A 195 17.29 -18.02 13.82
CA PRO A 195 17.61 -18.01 15.26
C PRO A 195 18.87 -18.80 15.63
N TYR A 196 19.30 -19.75 14.79
CA TYR A 196 20.48 -20.59 15.00
C TYR A 196 21.72 -20.11 14.24
N PHE A 197 21.57 -19.05 13.45
CA PHE A 197 22.68 -18.47 12.70
C PHE A 197 23.21 -17.25 13.45
N SER A 198 24.39 -17.43 14.04
CA SER A 198 25.00 -16.41 14.90
C SER A 198 26.23 -15.81 14.21
N LYS A 199 26.09 -14.54 13.82
CA LYS A 199 27.19 -13.77 13.23
C LYS A 199 27.96 -13.05 14.34
N ILE A 200 29.18 -13.50 14.60
CA ILE A 200 30.03 -12.99 15.69
C ILE A 200 30.62 -11.62 15.33
N GLN A 201 31.06 -11.40 14.09
CA GLN A 201 31.64 -10.13 13.63
C GLN A 201 31.07 -9.68 12.29
N CYS A 202 30.56 -8.45 12.21
CA CYS A 202 29.74 -7.93 11.12
C CYS A 202 30.07 -6.51 10.67
N PHE A 203 30.55 -6.38 9.42
CA PHE A 203 30.64 -5.12 8.68
C PHE A 203 29.27 -4.44 8.42
N CYS A 204 28.17 -5.12 8.70
CA CYS A 204 26.82 -4.72 8.27
C CYS A 204 26.20 -3.61 9.12
N PHE A 205 26.70 -3.37 10.33
CA PHE A 205 26.19 -2.30 11.19
C PHE A 205 27.09 -1.07 11.24
N GLU A 206 28.25 -1.13 10.58
CA GLU A 206 29.18 -0.02 10.48
C GLU A 206 29.17 0.54 9.07
N GLU A 207 29.16 1.86 8.99
CA GLU A 207 29.21 2.60 7.75
C GLU A 207 30.57 2.36 7.08
N GLN A 208 30.58 1.63 5.96
CA GLN A 208 31.81 1.35 5.23
C GLN A 208 32.03 2.47 4.23
N ARG A 209 33.10 3.24 4.41
CA ARG A 209 33.55 4.23 3.43
C ARG A 209 34.61 3.58 2.54
N LEU A 210 34.36 3.56 1.23
CA LEU A 210 35.34 3.15 0.22
C LEU A 210 35.72 4.36 -0.62
N ASN A 211 37.03 4.60 -0.75
CA ASN A 211 37.53 5.64 -1.64
C ASN A 211 37.30 5.27 -3.11
N ALA A 212 37.45 6.24 -4.00
CA ALA A 212 37.33 6.01 -5.44
C ALA A 212 38.33 4.93 -5.91
N GLY A 213 37.85 3.91 -6.62
CA GLY A 213 38.68 2.80 -7.11
C GLY A 213 39.19 1.81 -6.04
N GLU A 214 38.91 2.04 -4.75
CA GLU A 214 39.43 1.21 -3.67
C GLU A 214 38.77 -0.18 -3.66
N THR A 215 39.58 -1.20 -3.38
CA THR A 215 39.11 -2.58 -3.18
C THR A 215 39.47 -3.04 -1.78
N VAL A 216 38.47 -3.50 -1.02
CA VAL A 216 38.62 -3.96 0.36
C VAL A 216 38.01 -5.35 0.53
N ASP A 217 38.71 -6.20 1.27
CA ASP A 217 38.22 -7.50 1.69
C ASP A 217 37.60 -7.41 3.09
N MET A 218 36.32 -7.78 3.18
CA MET A 218 35.52 -7.73 4.39
C MET A 218 35.31 -9.15 4.94
N PRO A 219 35.86 -9.48 6.12
CA PRO A 219 35.64 -10.77 6.75
C PRO A 219 34.25 -10.87 7.38
N VAL A 220 33.69 -12.07 7.35
CA VAL A 220 32.46 -12.46 8.03
C VAL A 220 32.76 -13.68 8.89
N PHE A 221 32.70 -13.49 10.21
CA PHE A 221 32.87 -14.56 11.18
C PHE A 221 31.51 -14.99 11.73
N PHE A 222 31.20 -16.27 11.58
CA PHE A 222 29.89 -16.83 11.96
C PHE A 222 30.03 -18.27 12.44
N TYR A 223 28.98 -18.75 13.12
CA TYR A 223 28.82 -20.16 13.46
C TYR A 223 27.34 -20.54 13.43
N LEU A 224 27.06 -21.84 13.42
CA LEU A 224 25.72 -22.39 13.53
C LEU A 224 25.54 -22.97 14.93
N ASP A 225 24.51 -22.55 15.66
CA ASP A 225 24.24 -23.06 17.00
C ASP A 225 23.86 -24.56 16.97
N PRO A 226 24.47 -25.42 17.82
CA PRO A 226 24.21 -26.87 17.81
C PRO A 226 22.76 -27.24 18.14
N ASP A 227 22.02 -26.34 18.79
CA ASP A 227 20.59 -26.51 19.11
C ASP A 227 19.70 -26.69 17.87
N LEU A 228 20.19 -26.33 16.68
CA LEU A 228 19.51 -26.62 15.42
C LEU A 228 19.22 -28.12 15.23
N LEU A 229 19.99 -29.00 15.87
CA LEU A 229 19.82 -30.45 15.79
C LEU A 229 18.62 -30.94 16.60
N ASN A 230 18.26 -30.20 17.66
CA ASN A 230 17.19 -30.56 18.57
C ASN A 230 15.81 -30.12 18.04
N ASP A 231 15.75 -29.14 17.14
CA ASP A 231 14.51 -28.66 16.54
C ASP A 231 14.00 -29.57 15.42
N PHE A 232 12.74 -29.99 15.54
CA PHE A 232 12.04 -30.77 14.51
C PHE A 232 11.97 -30.04 13.16
N ASN A 233 11.80 -28.71 13.18
CA ASN A 233 11.67 -27.91 11.96
C ASN A 233 12.98 -27.86 11.13
N MET A 234 14.11 -28.20 11.75
CA MET A 234 15.44 -28.11 11.13
C MET A 234 15.93 -29.40 10.47
N ARG A 235 15.22 -30.53 10.64
CA ARG A 235 15.64 -31.87 10.14
C ARG A 235 15.94 -31.94 8.64
N ASN A 236 15.28 -31.10 7.84
CA ASN A 236 15.44 -31.10 6.37
C ASN A 236 16.34 -29.96 5.84
N VAL A 237 16.93 -29.16 6.72
CA VAL A 237 17.76 -28.02 6.32
C VAL A 237 19.21 -28.44 6.17
N LYS A 238 19.64 -28.63 4.93
CA LYS A 238 21.05 -28.96 4.59
C LYS A 238 21.82 -27.78 4.04
N THR A 239 21.11 -26.74 3.60
CA THR A 239 21.68 -25.56 2.95
C THR A 239 21.13 -24.30 3.60
N VAL A 240 22.04 -23.42 3.99
CA VAL A 240 21.77 -22.10 4.55
C VAL A 240 22.33 -21.08 3.59
N THR A 241 21.53 -20.11 3.18
CA THR A 241 21.98 -19.03 2.29
C THR A 241 22.05 -17.74 3.08
N LEU A 242 23.26 -17.17 3.13
CA LEU A 242 23.51 -15.86 3.69
C LEU A 242 23.48 -14.82 2.59
N ASN A 243 22.41 -14.03 2.55
CA ASN A 243 22.24 -12.97 1.56
C ASN A 243 22.71 -11.64 2.16
N TYR A 244 23.69 -11.01 1.51
CA TYR A 244 24.09 -9.64 1.78
C TYR A 244 23.59 -8.69 0.68
N THR A 245 23.08 -7.54 1.09
CA THR A 245 22.70 -6.45 0.20
C THR A 245 23.29 -5.14 0.67
N PHE A 246 24.07 -4.47 -0.19
CA PHE A 246 24.60 -3.12 0.07
C PHE A 246 23.68 -2.02 -0.45
N PHE A 247 23.49 -1.00 0.37
CA PHE A 247 22.76 0.22 0.05
C PHE A 247 23.65 1.44 0.24
N LYS A 248 23.48 2.46 -0.62
CA LYS A 248 24.13 3.76 -0.42
C LYS A 248 23.54 4.46 0.81
N ALA A 249 24.37 4.85 1.77
CA ALA A 249 23.94 5.69 2.88
C ALA A 249 23.56 7.08 2.32
N ARG A 250 22.38 7.58 2.69
CA ARG A 250 21.95 8.94 2.34
C ARG A 250 22.11 9.82 3.57
N TYR A 251 22.99 10.80 3.49
CA TYR A 251 23.06 11.89 4.45
C TYR A 251 22.36 13.10 3.85
N ASP A 252 21.53 13.75 4.65
CA ASP A 252 21.04 15.08 4.32
C ASP A 252 22.19 16.10 4.40
N ASN A 253 22.02 17.29 3.84
CA ASN A 253 23.02 18.38 3.87
C ASN A 253 23.42 18.80 5.31
N ASN A 254 22.67 18.36 6.31
CA ASN A 254 22.93 18.60 7.74
C ASN A 254 23.59 17.39 8.44
N GLY A 255 24.14 16.42 7.70
CA GLY A 255 24.88 15.27 8.25
C GLY A 255 24.03 14.21 8.94
N LYS A 256 22.69 14.26 8.81
CA LYS A 256 21.78 13.30 9.44
C LYS A 256 21.53 12.09 8.53
N PHE A 257 21.68 10.88 9.08
CA PHE A 257 21.37 9.62 8.39
C PHE A 257 19.88 9.54 8.01
N VAL A 258 19.61 9.36 6.73
CA VAL A 258 18.27 9.07 6.19
C VAL A 258 18.23 7.60 5.83
N ALA A 259 17.49 6.81 6.61
CA ALA A 259 17.32 5.39 6.34
C ALA A 259 16.80 5.18 4.91
N PRO A 260 17.33 4.18 4.16
CA PRO A 260 16.80 3.85 2.85
C PRO A 260 15.33 3.47 3.04
N ALA A 261 14.42 4.26 2.45
CA ALA A 261 12.99 4.06 2.61
C ALA A 261 12.60 2.62 2.24
N SER A 262 12.19 1.83 3.23
CA SER A 262 11.74 0.43 3.09
C SER A 262 10.37 0.28 2.42
N GLY A 263 9.96 1.25 1.58
CA GLY A 263 8.60 1.31 1.08
C GLY A 263 8.35 2.46 0.12
N SER A 264 9.14 2.55 -0.94
CA SER A 264 8.69 3.01 -2.26
C SER A 264 9.90 3.10 -3.18
N PRO A 265 9.92 2.38 -4.31
CA PRO A 265 10.83 2.78 -5.34
C PRO A 265 10.29 4.11 -5.88
N ALA A 266 10.92 5.22 -5.48
CA ALA A 266 11.33 6.20 -6.47
C ALA A 266 12.42 5.54 -7.33
N ALA A 267 12.09 4.40 -7.95
CA ALA A 267 12.76 3.96 -9.14
C ALA A 267 12.60 5.15 -10.07
N LYS A 268 13.72 5.71 -10.50
CA LYS A 268 13.77 6.33 -11.81
C LYS A 268 13.06 5.33 -12.72
N MET A 269 11.82 5.62 -13.11
CA MET A 269 11.09 4.83 -14.09
C MET A 269 11.98 4.86 -15.32
N LYS A 270 12.82 3.84 -15.50
CA LYS A 270 13.25 3.45 -16.82
C LYS A 270 11.92 3.18 -17.52
N ASN A 271 11.53 4.09 -18.40
CA ASN A 271 10.35 3.94 -19.24
C ASN A 271 10.54 2.64 -20.01
N ALA A 272 10.03 1.53 -19.47
CA ALA A 272 10.00 0.26 -20.16
C ALA A 272 8.97 0.42 -21.27
N SER A 273 9.40 1.04 -22.38
CA SER A 273 8.64 1.07 -23.62
C SER A 273 8.55 -0.37 -24.10
N TYR A 274 7.45 -1.02 -23.77
CA TYR A 274 7.15 -2.34 -24.28
C TYR A 274 6.88 -2.20 -25.80
N THR A 275 7.62 -2.92 -26.64
CA THR A 275 7.31 -3.03 -28.08
C THR A 275 6.17 -4.02 -28.34
N SER A 276 5.97 -4.97 -27.43
CA SER A 276 4.92 -5.99 -27.54
C SER A 276 3.50 -5.41 -27.36
N ARG A 277 2.64 -5.64 -28.36
CA ARG A 277 1.20 -5.29 -28.37
C ARG A 277 0.45 -5.78 -27.12
N ARG A 278 0.69 -7.02 -26.66
CA ARG A 278 -0.01 -7.61 -25.49
C ARG A 278 0.27 -6.83 -24.21
N LYS A 279 1.54 -6.58 -23.91
CA LYS A 279 1.99 -5.78 -22.75
C LYS A 279 1.44 -4.36 -22.80
N SER A 280 1.42 -3.73 -23.98
CA SER A 280 0.83 -2.40 -24.17
C SER A 280 -0.65 -2.31 -23.83
N ARG A 281 -1.44 -3.24 -24.36
CA ARG A 281 -2.88 -3.27 -24.09
C ARG A 281 -3.15 -3.52 -22.61
N LYS A 282 -2.41 -4.45 -21.98
CA LYS A 282 -2.52 -4.71 -20.55
C LYS A 282 -2.24 -3.46 -19.72
N ALA A 283 -1.12 -2.77 -19.99
CA ALA A 283 -0.75 -1.54 -19.29
C ALA A 283 -1.79 -0.42 -19.48
N HIS A 284 -2.39 -0.30 -20.66
CA HIS A 284 -3.44 0.68 -20.93
C HIS A 284 -4.73 0.36 -20.14
N PHE A 285 -5.26 -0.86 -20.22
CA PHE A 285 -6.54 -1.19 -19.58
C PHE A 285 -6.45 -1.35 -18.06
N ASP A 286 -5.30 -1.79 -17.54
CA ASP A 286 -5.04 -1.96 -16.10
C ASP A 286 -4.50 -0.68 -15.44
N ALA A 287 -4.36 0.43 -16.17
CA ALA A 287 -3.77 1.67 -15.64
C ALA A 287 -4.54 2.21 -14.41
N PRO A 288 -3.86 2.75 -13.39
CA PRO A 288 -4.48 3.46 -12.27
C PRO A 288 -5.03 4.83 -12.69
N SER A 289 -5.96 5.39 -11.89
CA SER A 289 -6.68 6.64 -12.18
C SER A 289 -5.77 7.85 -12.51
N SER A 290 -4.62 7.96 -11.83
CA SER A 290 -3.63 9.02 -12.06
C SER A 290 -3.02 8.94 -13.46
N ILE A 291 -2.73 7.73 -13.95
CA ILE A 291 -2.20 7.50 -15.30
C ILE A 291 -3.31 7.69 -16.34
N ARG A 292 -4.53 7.20 -16.06
CA ARG A 292 -5.69 7.41 -16.94
C ARG A 292 -5.98 8.89 -17.20
N ARG A 293 -5.79 9.75 -16.20
CA ARG A 293 -5.91 11.21 -16.35
C ARG A 293 -4.99 11.74 -17.45
N THR A 294 -3.74 11.29 -17.51
CA THR A 294 -2.77 11.72 -18.52
C THR A 294 -3.10 11.14 -19.89
N ILE A 295 -3.51 9.87 -19.96
CA ILE A 295 -3.95 9.22 -21.21
C ILE A 295 -5.16 9.97 -21.80
N MET A 296 -6.10 10.39 -20.95
CA MET A 296 -7.31 11.14 -21.32
C MET A 296 -7.03 12.64 -21.55
N SER A 297 -6.06 12.94 -22.42
CA SER A 297 -5.75 14.30 -22.88
C SER A 297 -6.48 14.65 -24.18
N ALA A 298 -6.79 15.93 -24.37
CA ALA A 298 -7.30 16.48 -25.62
C ALA A 298 -6.41 17.58 -26.19
N PRO A 299 -6.41 17.76 -27.52
CA PRO A 299 -5.79 18.91 -28.18
C PRO A 299 -6.49 20.21 -27.80
N LEU A 300 -5.70 21.29 -27.72
CA LEU A 300 -6.21 22.65 -27.56
C LEU A 300 -6.58 23.27 -28.92
N SER A 301 -7.52 24.22 -28.92
CA SER A 301 -7.83 25.07 -30.09
C SER A 301 -6.60 25.87 -30.53
N LYS A 302 -6.58 26.36 -31.78
CA LYS A 302 -5.43 27.12 -32.33
C LYS A 302 -5.12 28.35 -31.46
N GLU A 303 -6.15 29.09 -31.08
CA GLU A 303 -6.05 30.26 -30.21
C GLU A 303 -5.40 29.94 -28.85
N LEU A 304 -5.84 28.87 -28.18
CA LEU A 304 -5.27 28.45 -26.90
C LEU A 304 -3.84 27.93 -27.05
N ARG A 305 -3.52 27.28 -28.18
CA ARG A 305 -2.17 26.79 -28.48
C ARG A 305 -1.20 27.93 -28.65
N GLU A 306 -1.58 29.01 -29.32
CA GLU A 306 -0.75 30.20 -29.49
C GLU A 306 -0.57 30.94 -28.17
N LYS A 307 -1.68 31.14 -27.42
CA LYS A 307 -1.66 31.83 -26.13
C LYS A 307 -0.74 31.16 -25.09
N HIS A 308 -0.81 29.83 -24.97
CA HIS A 308 -0.08 29.09 -23.94
C HIS A 308 1.15 28.33 -24.45
N ASN A 309 1.39 28.27 -25.77
CA ASN A 309 2.40 27.44 -26.41
C ASN A 309 2.32 25.93 -26.05
N VAL A 310 1.12 25.41 -25.74
CA VAL A 310 0.89 24.00 -25.37
C VAL A 310 0.01 23.31 -26.41
N ARG A 311 0.33 22.06 -26.81
CA ARG A 311 -0.45 21.31 -27.83
C ARG A 311 -1.70 20.64 -27.28
N SER A 312 -1.60 20.04 -26.09
CA SER A 312 -2.65 19.19 -25.52
C SER A 312 -2.56 19.20 -23.99
N ILE A 313 -3.70 18.99 -23.33
CA ILE A 313 -3.79 18.96 -21.88
C ILE A 313 -4.76 17.87 -21.42
N PRO A 314 -4.55 17.23 -20.25
CA PRO A 314 -5.56 16.40 -19.61
C PRO A 314 -6.88 17.14 -19.41
N ILE A 315 -8.00 16.56 -19.88
CA ILE A 315 -9.33 17.17 -19.72
C ILE A 315 -9.76 17.16 -18.25
N ARG A 316 -10.35 18.26 -17.78
CA ARG A 316 -11.01 18.36 -16.48
C ARG A 316 -12.51 18.60 -16.65
N LYS A 317 -13.24 18.41 -15.54
CA LYS A 317 -14.61 18.92 -15.43
C LYS A 317 -14.58 20.43 -15.63
N ASP A 318 -15.64 20.94 -16.24
CA ASP A 318 -15.87 22.37 -16.52
C ASP A 318 -15.05 23.00 -17.64
N ASP A 319 -14.25 22.24 -18.39
CA ASP A 319 -13.66 22.73 -19.64
C ASP A 319 -14.73 22.82 -20.72
N GLU A 320 -14.65 23.84 -21.58
CA GLU A 320 -15.48 23.93 -22.77
C GLU A 320 -14.79 23.26 -23.95
N VAL A 321 -15.55 22.46 -24.67
CA VAL A 321 -15.01 21.61 -25.71
C VAL A 321 -15.93 21.53 -26.92
N THR A 322 -15.32 21.40 -28.10
CA THR A 322 -16.00 21.22 -29.39
C THR A 322 -15.69 19.83 -29.92
N ILE A 323 -16.74 19.10 -30.31
CA ILE A 323 -16.61 17.73 -30.82
C ILE A 323 -16.21 17.78 -32.29
N VAL A 324 -15.07 17.17 -32.63
CA VAL A 324 -14.51 17.20 -34.01
C VAL A 324 -14.84 15.94 -34.79
N ARG A 325 -15.05 14.80 -34.10
CA ARG A 325 -15.29 13.49 -34.73
C ARG A 325 -16.48 12.77 -34.10
N GLY A 326 -17.17 11.96 -34.90
CA GLY A 326 -18.33 11.16 -34.48
C GLY A 326 -19.68 11.81 -34.82
N SER A 327 -20.77 11.19 -34.36
CA SER A 327 -22.15 11.58 -34.71
C SER A 327 -22.55 12.97 -34.22
N PHE A 328 -21.92 13.46 -33.15
CA PHE A 328 -22.20 14.77 -32.54
C PHE A 328 -21.17 15.83 -32.93
N LYS A 329 -20.51 15.68 -34.09
CA LYS A 329 -19.53 16.64 -34.61
C LYS A 329 -20.13 18.04 -34.74
N GLY A 330 -19.35 19.07 -34.40
CA GLY A 330 -19.72 20.48 -34.48
C GLY A 330 -20.50 21.00 -33.26
N ARG A 331 -20.91 20.11 -32.34
CA ARG A 331 -21.52 20.55 -31.09
C ARG A 331 -20.45 20.99 -30.10
N GLU A 332 -20.74 22.08 -29.41
CA GLU A 332 -19.95 22.62 -28.31
C GLU A 332 -20.67 22.42 -27.00
N GLY A 333 -19.92 22.19 -25.95
CA GLY A 333 -20.48 22.07 -24.62
C GLY A 333 -19.41 21.99 -23.54
N LYS A 334 -19.86 22.18 -22.31
CA LYS A 334 -19.02 22.08 -21.13
C LYS A 334 -18.90 20.63 -20.68
N VAL A 335 -17.72 20.19 -20.25
CA VAL A 335 -17.52 18.83 -19.74
C VAL A 335 -18.18 18.68 -18.37
N THR A 336 -19.25 17.88 -18.29
CA THR A 336 -20.00 17.64 -17.06
C THR A 336 -19.26 16.67 -16.13
N SER A 337 -18.73 15.58 -16.68
CA SER A 337 -18.00 14.57 -15.91
C SER A 337 -16.97 13.83 -16.76
N VAL A 338 -15.89 13.39 -16.12
CA VAL A 338 -14.80 12.62 -16.74
C VAL A 338 -14.81 11.21 -16.16
N TYR A 339 -15.34 10.26 -16.92
CA TYR A 339 -15.47 8.86 -16.52
C TYR A 339 -14.21 8.07 -16.89
N ARG A 340 -13.18 8.14 -16.03
CA ARG A 340 -11.85 7.54 -16.28
C ARG A 340 -11.86 6.02 -16.39
N LEU A 341 -12.80 5.34 -15.74
CA LEU A 341 -12.86 3.88 -15.77
C LEU A 341 -13.21 3.35 -17.19
N LYS A 342 -14.01 4.10 -17.96
CA LYS A 342 -14.45 3.78 -19.34
C LYS A 342 -13.76 4.61 -20.42
N TYR A 343 -12.75 5.43 -20.06
CA TYR A 343 -12.05 6.32 -21.00
C TYR A 343 -12.98 7.30 -21.74
N VAL A 344 -14.00 7.80 -21.05
CA VAL A 344 -15.07 8.61 -21.65
C VAL A 344 -15.26 9.92 -20.91
N ILE A 345 -15.58 10.98 -21.65
CA ILE A 345 -16.09 12.25 -21.13
C ILE A 345 -17.57 12.40 -21.48
N HIS A 346 -18.31 13.09 -20.61
CA HIS A 346 -19.67 13.52 -20.85
C HIS A 346 -19.68 15.02 -21.08
N VAL A 347 -20.28 15.44 -22.19
CA VAL A 347 -20.37 16.84 -22.61
C VAL A 347 -21.81 17.29 -22.43
N ASP A 348 -21.98 18.51 -21.94
CA ASP A 348 -23.29 19.13 -21.77
C ASP A 348 -24.05 19.21 -23.10
N ARG A 349 -25.36 19.02 -23.06
CA ARG A 349 -26.26 18.96 -24.24
C ARG A 349 -25.99 17.84 -25.24
N VAL A 350 -25.13 16.88 -24.88
CA VAL A 350 -24.87 15.67 -25.69
C VAL A 350 -25.47 14.46 -24.99
N THR A 351 -26.77 14.31 -25.20
CA THR A 351 -27.60 13.25 -24.63
C THR A 351 -28.24 12.40 -25.73
N ARG A 352 -28.68 11.20 -25.35
CA ARG A 352 -29.57 10.35 -26.14
C ARG A 352 -30.80 10.02 -25.30
N ASP A 353 -31.96 10.00 -25.92
CA ASP A 353 -33.19 9.62 -25.25
C ASP A 353 -33.34 8.10 -25.25
N LYS A 354 -33.74 7.55 -24.11
CA LYS A 354 -34.12 6.14 -23.99
C LYS A 354 -35.59 5.96 -24.37
N ALA A 355 -36.00 4.72 -24.65
CA ALA A 355 -37.40 4.35 -24.82
C ALA A 355 -38.29 4.72 -23.61
N SER A 356 -37.69 4.88 -22.42
CA SER A 356 -38.37 5.34 -21.21
C SER A 356 -38.58 6.86 -21.15
N GLY A 357 -38.21 7.63 -22.18
CA GLY A 357 -38.26 9.09 -22.21
C GLY A 357 -37.15 9.80 -21.42
N GLN A 358 -36.28 9.06 -20.72
CA GLN A 358 -35.16 9.64 -19.96
C GLN A 358 -33.96 9.91 -20.87
N SER A 359 -33.47 11.16 -20.86
CA SER A 359 -32.24 11.54 -21.55
C SER A 359 -31.00 11.10 -20.76
N VAL A 360 -30.07 10.41 -21.42
CA VAL A 360 -28.81 9.93 -20.83
C VAL A 360 -27.62 10.51 -21.58
N PRO A 361 -26.58 10.99 -20.88
CA PRO A 361 -25.42 11.58 -21.54
C PRO A 361 -24.67 10.52 -22.36
N VAL A 362 -24.32 10.87 -23.60
CA VAL A 362 -23.52 10.01 -24.46
C VAL A 362 -22.06 10.14 -24.08
N GLY A 363 -21.35 9.02 -24.11
CA GLY A 363 -19.92 8.97 -23.81
C GLY A 363 -19.06 9.27 -25.03
N ILE A 364 -18.15 10.22 -24.94
CA ILE A 364 -17.22 10.59 -26.01
C ILE A 364 -15.78 10.40 -25.54
N HIS A 365 -14.90 9.88 -26.41
CA HIS A 365 -13.47 9.78 -26.09
C HIS A 365 -12.78 11.15 -26.26
N PRO A 366 -11.92 11.61 -25.32
CA PRO A 366 -11.30 12.94 -25.35
C PRO A 366 -10.49 13.24 -26.62
N SER A 367 -9.94 12.22 -27.30
CA SER A 367 -9.21 12.43 -28.56
C SER A 367 -10.06 12.94 -29.73
N ASN A 368 -11.39 12.82 -29.63
CA ASN A 368 -12.33 13.23 -30.68
C ASN A 368 -12.82 14.67 -30.50
N VAL A 369 -12.21 15.39 -29.57
CA VAL A 369 -12.69 16.67 -29.05
C VAL A 369 -11.52 17.65 -29.01
N VAL A 370 -11.80 18.93 -29.22
CA VAL A 370 -10.85 20.03 -29.09
C VAL A 370 -11.31 20.94 -27.96
N VAL A 371 -10.41 21.33 -27.07
CA VAL A 371 -10.71 22.24 -25.98
C VAL A 371 -10.73 23.67 -26.49
N THR A 372 -11.83 24.38 -26.28
CA THR A 372 -12.02 25.79 -26.70
C THR A 372 -11.77 26.75 -25.56
N LYS A 373 -12.23 26.44 -24.34
CA LYS A 373 -11.92 27.21 -23.13
C LYS A 373 -11.47 26.30 -21.99
N LEU A 374 -10.46 26.73 -21.26
CA LEU A 374 -9.90 26.02 -20.12
C LEU A 374 -10.44 26.62 -18.82
N LYS A 375 -10.87 25.78 -17.88
CA LYS A 375 -11.01 26.21 -16.48
C LYS A 375 -9.63 26.26 -15.84
N LEU A 376 -9.16 27.47 -15.54
CA LEU A 376 -7.87 27.72 -14.90
C LEU A 376 -7.98 27.59 -13.37
N ASP A 377 -7.02 26.86 -12.80
CA ASP A 377 -6.77 26.74 -11.36
C ASP A 377 -5.25 26.89 -11.18
N LYS A 378 -4.75 27.19 -9.97
CA LYS A 378 -3.30 27.29 -9.66
C LYS A 378 -2.49 26.10 -10.21
N ASP A 379 -2.98 24.88 -10.01
CA ASP A 379 -2.32 23.66 -10.51
C ASP A 379 -2.34 23.54 -12.03
N ARG A 380 -3.36 24.12 -12.67
CA ARG A 380 -3.50 24.04 -14.12
C ARG A 380 -2.57 25.05 -14.81
N GLU A 381 -2.44 26.23 -14.25
CA GLU A 381 -1.47 27.24 -14.66
C GLU A 381 -0.05 26.69 -14.54
N ALA A 382 0.29 26.09 -13.39
CA ALA A 382 1.57 25.42 -13.20
C ALA A 382 1.85 24.30 -14.24
N ILE A 383 0.83 23.54 -14.65
CA ILE A 383 0.98 22.53 -15.71
C ILE A 383 1.26 23.20 -17.06
N LEU A 384 0.54 24.27 -17.40
CA LEU A 384 0.73 25.00 -18.65
C LEU A 384 2.12 25.62 -18.73
N GLU A 385 2.55 26.32 -17.68
CA GLU A 385 3.89 26.93 -17.59
C GLU A 385 5.00 25.89 -17.69
N ARG A 386 4.86 24.75 -17.00
CA ARG A 386 5.83 23.66 -17.07
C ARG A 386 5.96 23.10 -18.48
N ILE A 387 4.85 22.88 -19.19
CA ILE A 387 4.87 22.37 -20.57
C ILE A 387 5.43 23.42 -21.53
N LYS A 388 5.07 24.69 -21.34
CA LYS A 388 5.60 25.82 -22.13
C LYS A 388 7.13 25.90 -22.01
N ARG A 389 7.65 25.94 -20.79
CA ARG A 389 9.10 25.95 -20.51
C ARG A 389 9.81 24.77 -21.19
N GLY A 390 9.25 23.56 -21.04
CA GLY A 390 9.83 22.35 -21.64
C GLY A 390 9.77 22.31 -23.18
N ARG A 391 8.95 23.15 -23.82
CA ARG A 391 8.98 23.34 -25.28
C ARG A 391 9.99 24.38 -25.70
N GLU A 392 10.05 25.49 -24.98
CA GLU A 392 11.01 26.56 -25.25
C GLU A 392 12.46 26.08 -25.12
N THR A 393 12.76 25.17 -24.18
CA THR A 393 14.10 24.56 -24.10
C THR A 393 14.41 23.71 -25.33
N ARG A 394 13.47 22.88 -25.79
CA ARG A 394 13.69 22.01 -26.96
C ARG A 394 13.92 22.78 -28.26
N VAL A 395 13.29 23.94 -28.42
CA VAL A 395 13.48 24.83 -29.57
C VAL A 395 14.84 25.54 -29.52
N LYS A 396 15.47 25.66 -28.35
CA LYS A 396 16.82 26.25 -28.21
C LYS A 396 17.94 25.23 -28.46
N ASP A 397 17.64 23.95 -28.25
CA ASP A 397 18.59 22.85 -28.44
C ASP A 397 18.61 22.32 -29.90
N GLU A 398 17.59 22.68 -30.69
CA GLU A 398 17.47 22.46 -32.14
C GLU A 398 17.94 23.69 -32.90
#